data_AF-A0A7C6UAN0-F1
#
_entry.id   AF-A0A7C6UAN0-F1
#
_cell.length_a   1.000
_cell.length_b   1.000
_cell.length_c   1.000
_cell.angle_alpha   90.00
_cell.angle_beta   90.00
_cell.angle_gamma   90.00
#
_symmetry.space_group_name_H-M   'P 1'
#
loop_
_entity.id
_entity.type
_entity.pdbx_description
1 polymer ?
#
loop_
_entity_poly.entity_id
_entity_poly.type
_entity_poly.pdbx_seq_one_letter_code
_entity_poly.pdbx_strand_id
1 'polypeptide(L)'
;MELILSCSSGNFDALAAVVAASKIYTGSKCGFVYPLAEKVQHFLDSHPGLVTLVGSLDFQSPPHLLVLLGPYSSNSLGPYKELVNRASEIHLFSPDPGDRTFLNRATLYNLPAGSTTTILLEEIRRRKLPLTRLEAGLLAKGIYESTAALTSPATTAGDVAAVYYLWENGLDLEILRSGLPFAQYAGETSSLPAGKGVPGTSEFNCSGGQFNQVQDKSAEKRQAADIQPAAPGFEMHTCAEGTPAWLEWDSLLPLLTGSLPDRLQGMLLLIGQAGARRSSEVYLVGGVIRDLLLEKEPVQDLDFVVIPEAVPLARDLQKWLGGKLITYEQLGTATLFLAGGTRLDLTTARQELYPSPGSLPEVEPSGLKFDLYRRDFTINSIACSIIPETYGKLFDYFSGRRDLVDGLLRTMYNLSFVDDPLRILRAVRFEKRLGFRLEDNTRKCMLKAINGRALEKVSLHRLSQEMSLIYSEPDPPEVLKRLNDLGALKFIYPRLQTSSGTWRRLEQVGQVLYLTRCWDWESPPEPEPAYLSALLYDMDDDGRTILVSKLNLSRDSSWRVLTACAKAPQILRSLSRTGLKPSLLVNLLQDLPPEALLLACSLTESNREREHLKSYVNSLR
;
A
#
# COMPACT_ATOMS: atom_id res chain seq x y z
N MET A 1 34.26 -40.99 0.08
CA MET A 1 32.90 -40.64 0.54
C MET A 1 32.84 -39.15 0.82
N GLU A 2 31.80 -38.46 0.42
CA GLU A 2 31.54 -37.07 0.79
C GLU A 2 30.52 -37.04 1.94
N LEU A 3 30.82 -36.27 2.98
CA LEU A 3 30.02 -36.21 4.20
C LEU A 3 29.75 -34.75 4.58
N ILE A 4 28.47 -34.42 4.77
CA ILE A 4 28.01 -33.18 5.39
C ILE A 4 27.70 -33.48 6.85
N LEU A 5 28.33 -32.72 7.75
CA LEU A 5 28.16 -32.86 9.19
C LEU A 5 27.88 -31.50 9.81
N SER A 6 26.72 -31.36 10.45
CA SER A 6 26.45 -30.20 11.30
C SER A 6 27.16 -30.33 12.64
N CYS A 7 27.90 -29.30 13.05
CA CYS A 7 28.54 -29.19 14.36
C CYS A 7 27.52 -28.95 15.49
N SER A 8 26.27 -28.61 15.14
CA SER A 8 25.15 -28.42 16.05
C SER A 8 24.00 -29.39 15.72
N SER A 9 23.30 -29.87 16.74
CA SER A 9 22.13 -30.73 16.60
C SER A 9 20.86 -30.14 17.23
N GLY A 10 20.96 -28.89 17.69
CA GLY A 10 20.00 -28.29 18.62
C GLY A 10 18.97 -27.34 18.02
N ASN A 11 19.12 -26.89 16.77
CA ASN A 11 18.29 -25.83 16.18
C ASN A 11 17.96 -26.07 14.70
N PHE A 12 16.93 -25.37 14.21
CA PHE A 12 16.52 -25.41 12.81
C PHE A 12 17.55 -24.81 11.88
N ASP A 13 18.46 -23.93 12.35
CA ASP A 13 19.58 -23.46 11.54
C ASP A 13 20.54 -24.59 11.16
N ALA A 14 20.84 -25.51 12.08
CA ALA A 14 21.63 -26.70 11.77
C ALA A 14 20.94 -27.58 10.73
N LEU A 15 19.65 -27.84 10.88
CA LEU A 15 18.89 -28.64 9.91
C LEU A 15 18.80 -27.95 8.54
N ALA A 16 18.49 -26.67 8.52
CA ALA A 16 18.42 -25.85 7.32
C ALA A 16 19.77 -25.80 6.61
N ALA A 17 20.86 -25.62 7.34
CA ALA A 17 22.21 -25.64 6.79
C ALA A 17 22.54 -27.01 6.17
N VAL A 18 22.17 -28.13 6.81
CA VAL A 18 22.38 -29.48 6.23
C VAL A 18 21.60 -29.65 4.93
N VAL A 19 20.33 -29.22 4.89
CA VAL A 19 19.51 -29.28 3.67
C VAL A 19 20.11 -28.39 2.57
N ALA A 20 20.49 -27.15 2.88
CA ALA A 20 21.16 -26.27 1.91
C ALA A 20 22.48 -26.87 1.39
N ALA A 21 23.31 -27.41 2.27
CA ALA A 21 24.57 -28.04 1.90
C ALA A 21 24.37 -29.28 1.02
N SER A 22 23.33 -30.09 1.28
CA SER A 22 23.02 -31.28 0.46
C SER A 22 22.64 -30.93 -0.99
N LYS A 23 22.11 -29.72 -1.23
CA LYS A 23 21.90 -29.19 -2.58
C LYS A 23 23.21 -28.77 -3.26
N ILE A 24 24.12 -28.18 -2.50
CA ILE A 24 25.41 -27.69 -3.01
C ILE A 24 26.33 -28.89 -3.33
N TYR A 25 26.31 -29.91 -2.47
CA TYR A 25 27.11 -31.14 -2.57
C TYR A 25 26.20 -32.35 -2.83
N THR A 26 25.64 -32.42 -4.03
CA THR A 26 24.70 -33.48 -4.43
C THR A 26 25.31 -34.87 -4.31
N GLY A 27 24.61 -35.80 -3.67
CA GLY A 27 25.08 -37.18 -3.46
C GLY A 27 25.94 -37.38 -2.21
N SER A 28 26.23 -36.30 -1.47
CA SER A 28 26.85 -36.38 -0.15
C SER A 28 25.93 -37.04 0.87
N LYS A 29 26.53 -37.80 1.80
CA LYS A 29 25.82 -38.31 2.97
C LYS A 29 25.65 -37.18 3.99
N CYS A 30 24.53 -37.13 4.69
CA CYS A 30 24.24 -36.08 5.68
C CYS A 30 24.20 -36.66 7.09
N GLY A 31 24.71 -35.91 8.08
CA GLY A 31 24.72 -36.31 9.48
C GLY A 31 24.73 -35.12 10.45
N PHE A 32 24.43 -35.43 11.71
CA PHE A 32 24.49 -34.50 12.84
C PHE A 32 25.34 -35.09 13.96
N VAL A 33 25.83 -34.24 14.85
CA VAL A 33 26.35 -34.68 16.15
C VAL A 33 25.17 -35.14 17.01
N TYR A 34 25.10 -36.41 17.39
CA TYR A 34 23.97 -36.93 18.19
C TYR A 34 24.15 -36.69 19.70
N PRO A 35 23.06 -36.60 20.48
CA PRO A 35 21.64 -36.73 20.06
C PRO A 35 21.08 -35.49 19.35
N LEU A 36 20.07 -35.69 18.48
CA LEU A 36 19.28 -34.61 17.88
C LEU A 36 18.31 -34.01 18.90
N ALA A 37 18.08 -32.70 18.84
CA ALA A 37 17.01 -32.08 19.61
C ALA A 37 15.63 -32.61 19.16
N GLU A 38 14.73 -32.83 20.12
CA GLU A 38 13.40 -33.40 19.91
C GLU A 38 12.61 -32.66 18.82
N LYS A 39 12.66 -31.32 18.80
CA LYS A 39 12.00 -30.48 17.78
C LYS A 39 12.52 -30.74 16.36
N VAL A 40 13.80 -31.03 16.21
CA VAL A 40 14.44 -31.32 14.91
C VAL A 40 14.10 -32.74 14.49
N GLN A 41 14.14 -33.69 15.42
CA GLN A 41 13.74 -35.08 15.18
C GLN A 41 12.28 -35.16 14.72
N HIS A 42 11.36 -34.53 15.46
CA HIS A 42 9.93 -34.48 15.10
C HIS A 42 9.70 -33.87 13.71
N PHE A 43 10.45 -32.81 13.36
CA PHE A 43 10.33 -32.18 12.05
C PHE A 43 10.78 -33.11 10.92
N LEU A 44 11.87 -33.84 11.11
CA LEU A 44 12.37 -34.85 10.16
C LEU A 44 11.38 -36.01 10.00
N ASP A 45 10.80 -36.50 11.10
CA ASP A 45 9.81 -37.59 11.09
C ASP A 45 8.53 -37.17 10.34
N SER A 46 8.15 -35.88 10.44
CA SER A 46 6.98 -35.32 9.75
C SER A 46 7.22 -35.03 8.26
N HIS A 47 8.48 -35.01 7.81
CA HIS A 47 8.86 -34.70 6.42
C HIS A 47 9.80 -35.76 5.84
N PRO A 48 9.32 -37.01 5.67
CA PRO A 48 10.16 -38.09 5.15
C PRO A 48 10.65 -37.75 3.74
N GLY A 49 11.96 -37.88 3.51
CA GLY A 49 12.59 -37.59 2.22
C GLY A 49 13.16 -36.17 2.07
N LEU A 50 13.01 -35.30 3.08
CA LEU A 50 13.64 -33.97 3.11
C LEU A 50 15.18 -34.05 3.02
N VAL A 51 15.78 -34.96 3.78
CA VAL A 51 17.21 -35.24 3.74
C VAL A 51 17.47 -36.68 4.14
N THR A 52 18.40 -37.35 3.44
CA THR A 52 18.80 -38.72 3.79
C THR A 52 19.91 -38.69 4.84
N LEU A 53 19.55 -39.04 6.08
CA LEU A 53 20.49 -39.08 7.20
C LEU A 53 21.17 -40.43 7.32
N VAL A 54 22.46 -40.40 7.66
CA VAL A 54 23.20 -41.61 8.04
C VAL A 54 22.84 -41.95 9.49
N GLY A 55 22.23 -43.11 9.72
CA GLY A 55 21.80 -43.56 11.05
C GLY A 55 22.96 -43.76 12.03
N SER A 56 24.05 -44.41 11.60
CA SER A 56 25.30 -44.49 12.35
C SER A 56 26.47 -44.17 11.42
N LEU A 57 27.22 -43.11 11.71
CA LEU A 57 28.43 -42.77 10.95
C LEU A 57 29.50 -43.83 11.27
N ASP A 58 29.77 -44.71 10.30
CA ASP A 58 30.82 -45.73 10.42
C ASP A 58 32.21 -45.08 10.34
N PHE A 59 32.98 -45.22 11.41
CA PHE A 59 34.33 -44.65 11.55
C PHE A 59 35.40 -45.44 10.79
N GLN A 60 35.07 -46.57 10.14
CA GLN A 60 36.08 -47.40 9.49
C GLN A 60 36.67 -46.73 8.23
N SER A 61 35.87 -46.05 7.41
CA SER A 61 36.31 -45.41 6.16
C SER A 61 36.27 -43.88 6.25
N PRO A 62 37.41 -43.17 6.17
CA PRO A 62 37.43 -41.72 6.30
C PRO A 62 36.83 -41.03 5.06
N PRO A 63 36.12 -39.90 5.22
CA PRO A 63 35.59 -39.15 4.10
C PRO A 63 36.73 -38.49 3.30
N HIS A 64 36.57 -38.45 1.98
CA HIS A 64 37.46 -37.69 1.11
C HIS A 64 37.21 -36.19 1.30
N LEU A 65 35.94 -35.78 1.28
CA LEU A 65 35.48 -34.42 1.56
C LEU A 65 34.56 -34.43 2.78
N LEU A 66 34.86 -33.57 3.74
CA LEU A 66 34.05 -33.30 4.92
C LEU A 66 33.56 -31.85 4.90
N VAL A 67 32.25 -31.65 4.82
CA VAL A 67 31.60 -30.33 4.89
C VAL A 67 31.07 -30.14 6.31
N LEU A 68 31.66 -29.20 7.05
CA LEU A 68 31.29 -28.84 8.41
C LEU A 68 30.42 -27.59 8.42
N LEU A 69 29.33 -27.64 9.19
CA LEU A 69 28.35 -26.56 9.26
C LEU A 69 28.22 -26.03 10.69
N GLY A 70 28.36 -24.71 10.86
CA GLY A 70 28.31 -24.03 12.13
C GLY A 70 29.65 -23.96 12.86
N PRO A 71 29.69 -23.35 14.06
CA PRO A 71 30.93 -23.08 14.77
C PRO A 71 31.65 -24.37 15.15
N TYR A 72 32.91 -24.48 14.73
CA TYR A 72 33.71 -25.65 15.02
C TYR A 72 34.35 -25.54 16.41
N SER A 73 34.13 -26.57 17.24
CA SER A 73 34.81 -26.74 18.52
C SER A 73 35.29 -28.17 18.67
N SER A 74 36.59 -28.34 18.90
CA SER A 74 37.22 -29.65 19.06
C SER A 74 36.68 -30.45 20.25
N ASN A 75 36.04 -29.79 21.23
CA ASN A 75 35.39 -30.42 22.38
C ASN A 75 33.93 -30.83 22.09
N SER A 76 33.25 -30.14 21.18
CA SER A 76 31.81 -30.32 20.93
C SER A 76 31.48 -31.45 19.97
N LEU A 77 32.45 -31.91 19.19
CA LEU A 77 32.29 -32.99 18.19
C LEU A 77 32.39 -34.40 18.78
N GLY A 78 32.85 -34.57 20.04
CA GLY A 78 32.98 -35.88 20.68
C GLY A 78 33.68 -36.92 19.78
N PRO A 79 33.04 -38.08 19.49
CA PRO A 79 33.65 -39.15 18.69
C PRO A 79 33.89 -38.75 17.21
N TYR A 80 33.20 -37.72 16.70
CA TYR A 80 33.35 -37.26 15.31
C TYR A 80 34.67 -36.52 15.06
N LYS A 81 35.42 -36.17 16.11
CA LYS A 81 36.76 -35.57 16.01
C LYS A 81 37.73 -36.44 15.20
N GLU A 82 37.61 -37.76 15.27
CA GLU A 82 38.46 -38.66 14.49
C GLU A 82 38.19 -38.57 12.98
N LEU A 83 36.94 -38.34 12.58
CA LEU A 83 36.59 -38.14 11.17
C LEU A 83 37.20 -36.85 10.63
N VAL A 84 37.15 -35.77 11.41
CA VAL A 84 37.77 -34.49 11.07
C VAL A 84 39.28 -34.64 10.90
N ASN A 85 39.94 -35.41 11.79
CA ASN A 85 41.37 -35.63 11.71
C ASN A 85 41.80 -36.43 10.48
N ARG A 86 40.96 -37.37 10.03
CA ARG A 86 41.26 -38.31 8.94
C ARG A 86 40.72 -37.87 7.57
N ALA A 87 39.93 -36.79 7.50
CA ALA A 87 39.42 -36.26 6.24
C ALA A 87 40.56 -35.67 5.38
N SER A 88 40.53 -35.95 4.07
CA SER A 88 41.52 -35.42 3.12
C SER A 88 41.28 -33.94 2.81
N GLU A 89 40.02 -33.54 2.68
CA GLU A 89 39.58 -32.19 2.36
C GLU A 89 38.44 -31.77 3.30
N ILE A 90 38.47 -30.50 3.74
CA ILE A 90 37.51 -29.97 4.70
C ILE A 90 37.00 -28.61 4.23
N HIS A 91 35.68 -28.46 4.14
CA HIS A 91 35.01 -27.18 3.92
C HIS A 91 34.25 -26.79 5.19
N LEU A 92 34.47 -25.59 5.71
CA LEU A 92 33.79 -25.08 6.89
C LEU A 92 32.90 -23.88 6.51
N PHE A 93 31.60 -24.01 6.73
CA PHE A 93 30.63 -22.92 6.62
C PHE A 93 30.24 -22.47 8.01
N SER A 94 30.67 -21.27 8.41
CA SER A 94 30.25 -20.69 9.67
C SER A 94 30.49 -19.18 9.69
N PRO A 95 29.55 -18.37 10.19
CA PRO A 95 29.81 -16.96 10.47
C PRO A 95 30.85 -16.77 11.57
N ASP A 96 30.87 -17.70 12.54
CA ASP A 96 31.92 -17.80 13.57
C ASP A 96 32.66 -19.15 13.43
N PRO A 97 33.88 -19.17 12.87
CA PRO A 97 34.61 -20.41 12.61
C PRO A 97 35.02 -21.21 13.85
N GLY A 98 35.06 -20.61 15.05
CA GLY A 98 35.48 -21.30 16.28
C GLY A 98 37.00 -21.50 16.40
N ASP A 99 37.46 -22.74 16.68
CA ASP A 99 38.89 -23.03 17.01
C ASP A 99 39.86 -22.56 15.90
N ARG A 100 40.61 -21.48 16.17
CA ARG A 100 41.50 -20.86 15.17
C ARG A 100 42.60 -21.78 14.64
N THR A 101 43.08 -22.73 15.46
CA THR A 101 44.12 -23.69 15.07
C THR A 101 43.65 -24.68 14.00
N PHE A 102 42.34 -24.90 13.88
CA PHE A 102 41.74 -25.77 12.88
C PHE A 102 41.73 -25.17 11.48
N LEU A 103 41.67 -23.84 11.37
CA LEU A 103 41.47 -23.14 10.10
C LEU A 103 42.60 -23.35 9.09
N ASN A 104 43.80 -23.71 9.55
CA ASN A 104 44.92 -24.03 8.66
C ASN A 104 44.71 -25.32 7.84
N ARG A 105 43.68 -26.13 8.18
CA ARG A 105 43.36 -27.41 7.52
C ARG A 105 42.03 -27.40 6.76
N ALA A 106 41.30 -26.29 6.77
CA ALA A 106 39.96 -26.21 6.18
C ALA A 106 39.82 -25.00 5.25
N THR A 107 39.12 -25.19 4.13
CA THR A 107 38.64 -24.08 3.30
C THR A 107 37.49 -23.41 4.02
N LEU A 108 37.68 -22.16 4.43
CA LEU A 108 36.71 -21.40 5.20
C LEU A 108 35.77 -20.59 4.30
N TYR A 109 34.47 -20.83 4.46
CA TYR A 109 33.39 -20.01 3.90
C TYR A 109 32.78 -19.18 5.03
N ASN A 110 33.32 -17.98 5.20
CA ASN A 110 32.89 -17.02 6.20
C ASN A 110 32.40 -15.74 5.52
N LEU A 111 31.13 -15.41 5.75
CA LEU A 111 30.53 -14.13 5.39
C LEU A 111 29.90 -13.53 6.65
N PRO A 112 29.87 -12.19 6.80
CA PRO A 112 29.13 -11.54 7.87
C PRO A 112 27.64 -11.93 7.81
N ALA A 113 27.22 -12.83 8.70
CA ALA A 113 25.86 -13.34 8.78
C ALA A 113 25.53 -13.75 10.23
N GLY A 114 24.26 -13.67 10.60
CA GLY A 114 23.74 -14.17 11.87
C GLY A 114 23.37 -15.66 11.82
N SER A 115 23.40 -16.28 10.65
CA SER A 115 23.05 -17.69 10.44
C SER A 115 24.01 -18.39 9.47
N THR A 116 24.30 -19.66 9.73
CA THR A 116 25.07 -20.50 8.77
C THR A 116 24.28 -20.73 7.48
N THR A 117 22.96 -20.85 7.59
CA THR A 117 22.05 -21.00 6.46
C THR A 117 22.16 -19.83 5.48
N THR A 118 22.33 -18.60 5.97
CA THR A 118 22.54 -17.41 5.12
C THR A 118 23.75 -17.55 4.20
N ILE A 119 24.87 -18.07 4.72
CA ILE A 119 26.10 -18.26 3.92
C ILE A 119 25.87 -19.29 2.82
N LEU A 120 25.21 -20.40 3.13
CA LEU A 120 24.90 -21.46 2.17
C LEU A 120 23.89 -20.98 1.13
N LEU A 121 22.94 -20.12 1.50
CA LEU A 121 21.96 -19.58 0.56
C LEU A 121 22.61 -18.67 -0.49
N GLU A 122 23.63 -17.91 -0.12
CA GLU A 122 24.42 -17.13 -1.08
C GLU A 122 25.11 -18.04 -2.11
N GLU A 123 25.59 -19.21 -1.67
CA GLU A 123 26.18 -20.20 -2.57
C GLU A 123 25.13 -20.84 -3.51
N ILE A 124 23.94 -21.16 -2.98
CA ILE A 124 22.79 -21.63 -3.77
C ILE A 124 22.41 -20.60 -4.84
N ARG A 125 22.34 -19.33 -4.45
CA ARG A 125 22.03 -18.21 -5.35
C ARG A 125 23.09 -18.04 -6.43
N ARG A 126 24.38 -18.08 -6.05
CA ARG A 126 25.51 -17.98 -6.98
C ARG A 126 25.49 -19.10 -8.02
N ARG A 127 25.14 -20.32 -7.61
CA ARG A 127 25.02 -21.49 -8.48
C ARG A 127 23.66 -21.63 -9.18
N LYS A 128 22.70 -20.75 -8.89
CA LYS A 128 21.32 -20.78 -9.40
C LYS A 128 20.64 -22.13 -9.18
N LEU A 129 20.84 -22.73 -8.00
CA LEU A 129 20.23 -24.01 -7.66
C LEU A 129 18.75 -23.79 -7.26
N PRO A 130 17.80 -24.58 -7.78
CA PRO A 130 16.38 -24.41 -7.49
C PRO A 130 16.02 -24.82 -6.05
N LEU A 131 15.08 -24.08 -5.46
CA LEU A 131 14.49 -24.37 -4.15
C LEU A 131 13.03 -24.79 -4.31
N THR A 132 12.62 -25.84 -3.61
CA THR A 132 11.21 -26.17 -3.40
C THR A 132 10.63 -25.27 -2.30
N ARG A 133 9.29 -25.18 -2.24
CA ARG A 133 8.59 -24.38 -1.21
C ARG A 133 8.93 -24.86 0.21
N LEU A 134 8.99 -26.18 0.41
CA LEU A 134 9.35 -26.83 1.68
C LEU A 134 10.76 -26.41 2.12
N GLU A 135 11.73 -26.50 1.21
CA GLU A 135 13.12 -26.11 1.47
C GLU A 135 13.22 -24.62 1.76
N ALA A 136 12.55 -23.77 0.97
CA ALA A 136 12.52 -22.34 1.24
C ALA A 136 11.95 -22.03 2.64
N GLY A 137 10.85 -22.71 3.01
CA GLY A 137 10.23 -22.69 4.35
C GLY A 137 11.22 -22.96 5.47
N LEU A 138 11.91 -24.10 5.37
CA LEU A 138 12.88 -24.55 6.35
C LEU A 138 14.11 -23.63 6.43
N LEU A 139 14.63 -23.17 5.29
CA LEU A 139 15.79 -22.27 5.25
C LEU A 139 15.47 -20.95 5.96
N ALA A 140 14.28 -20.39 5.74
CA ALA A 140 13.87 -19.17 6.44
C ALA A 140 13.70 -19.44 7.93
N LYS A 141 13.10 -20.57 8.32
CA LYS A 141 12.97 -20.97 9.72
C LYS A 141 14.33 -21.05 10.42
N GLY A 142 15.34 -21.62 9.76
CA GLY A 142 16.71 -21.68 10.28
C GLY A 142 17.32 -20.30 10.49
N ILE A 143 17.18 -19.40 9.50
CA ILE A 143 17.66 -18.01 9.62
C ILE A 143 16.94 -17.28 10.76
N TYR A 144 15.61 -17.37 10.82
CA TYR A 144 14.82 -16.74 11.88
C TYR A 144 15.19 -17.27 13.27
N GLU A 145 15.43 -18.56 13.45
CA GLU A 145 15.81 -19.07 14.76
C GLU A 145 17.19 -18.55 15.20
N SER A 146 18.21 -18.63 14.34
CA SER A 146 19.58 -18.18 14.69
C SER A 146 19.69 -16.67 14.86
N THR A 147 18.85 -15.90 14.18
CA THR A 147 18.84 -14.44 14.25
C THR A 147 17.82 -13.87 15.24
N ALA A 148 17.14 -14.72 16.02
CA ALA A 148 16.03 -14.32 16.88
C ALA A 148 14.98 -13.48 16.11
N ALA A 149 14.47 -14.02 15.00
CA ALA A 149 13.63 -13.35 14.03
C ALA A 149 14.22 -12.02 13.52
N LEU A 150 15.50 -12.05 13.15
CA LEU A 150 16.27 -10.90 12.64
C LEU A 150 16.51 -9.76 13.65
N THR A 151 16.26 -10.01 14.94
CA THR A 151 16.43 -9.04 16.03
C THR A 151 17.74 -9.17 16.81
N SER A 152 18.46 -10.29 16.62
CA SER A 152 19.75 -10.53 17.29
C SER A 152 20.79 -9.48 16.85
N PRO A 153 21.68 -9.01 17.75
CA PRO A 153 22.79 -8.11 17.40
C PRO A 153 23.76 -8.68 16.34
N ALA A 154 23.78 -10.02 16.17
CA ALA A 154 24.59 -10.70 15.16
C ALA A 154 23.94 -10.69 13.76
N THR A 155 22.68 -10.25 13.64
CA THR A 155 21.95 -10.21 12.36
C THR A 155 22.57 -9.18 11.42
N THR A 156 22.81 -9.58 10.17
CA THR A 156 23.37 -8.72 9.12
C THR A 156 22.36 -8.44 8.01
N ALA A 157 22.72 -7.53 7.09
CA ALA A 157 21.93 -7.31 5.88
C ALA A 157 21.86 -8.56 4.98
N GLY A 158 22.85 -9.45 5.08
CA GLY A 158 22.84 -10.73 4.38
C GLY A 158 21.69 -11.62 4.82
N ASP A 159 21.38 -11.68 6.12
CA ASP A 159 20.27 -12.50 6.64
C ASP A 159 18.91 -11.97 6.15
N VAL A 160 18.75 -10.64 6.08
CA VAL A 160 17.52 -10.01 5.57
C VAL A 160 17.36 -10.29 4.07
N ALA A 161 18.43 -10.10 3.29
CA ALA A 161 18.42 -10.36 1.86
C ALA A 161 18.18 -11.86 1.55
N ALA A 162 18.74 -12.75 2.38
CA ALA A 162 18.51 -14.19 2.31
C ALA A 162 17.03 -14.53 2.50
N VAL A 163 16.39 -13.99 3.55
CA VAL A 163 14.95 -14.18 3.77
C VAL A 163 14.13 -13.64 2.59
N TYR A 164 14.45 -12.45 2.08
CA TYR A 164 13.77 -11.89 0.91
C TYR A 164 13.90 -12.79 -0.33
N TYR A 165 15.09 -13.35 -0.57
CA TYR A 165 15.30 -14.29 -1.67
C TYR A 165 14.45 -15.56 -1.51
N LEU A 166 14.27 -16.07 -0.28
CA LEU A 166 13.41 -17.23 -0.02
C LEU A 166 11.93 -16.91 -0.31
N TRP A 167 11.49 -15.68 0.00
CA TRP A 167 10.16 -15.20 -0.39
C TRP A 167 9.96 -15.20 -1.91
N GLU A 168 10.95 -14.72 -2.68
CA GLU A 168 10.91 -14.78 -4.15
C GLU A 168 10.82 -16.22 -4.68
N ASN A 169 11.27 -17.21 -3.90
CA ASN A 169 11.22 -18.64 -4.25
C ASN A 169 10.04 -19.39 -3.62
N GLY A 170 9.00 -18.68 -3.17
CA GLY A 170 7.74 -19.28 -2.76
C GLY A 170 7.78 -19.96 -1.39
N LEU A 171 8.53 -19.36 -0.45
CA LEU A 171 8.60 -19.67 0.98
C LEU A 171 7.28 -20.21 1.56
N ASP A 172 7.34 -21.36 2.24
CA ASP A 172 6.21 -21.93 2.97
C ASP A 172 6.07 -21.33 4.38
N LEU A 173 4.98 -20.58 4.59
CA LEU A 173 4.71 -19.88 5.83
C LEU A 173 4.21 -20.80 6.96
N GLU A 174 3.61 -21.95 6.66
CA GLU A 174 3.19 -22.89 7.71
C GLU A 174 4.44 -23.47 8.40
N ILE A 175 5.46 -23.79 7.60
CA ILE A 175 6.76 -24.25 8.09
C ILE A 175 7.46 -23.15 8.88
N LEU A 176 7.45 -21.90 8.39
CA LEU A 176 8.08 -20.79 9.10
C LEU A 176 7.41 -20.55 10.46
N ARG A 177 6.08 -20.53 10.51
CA ARG A 177 5.30 -20.18 11.71
C ARG A 177 5.35 -21.23 12.81
N SER A 178 5.50 -22.51 12.48
CA SER A 178 5.56 -23.56 13.50
C SER A 178 6.69 -23.29 14.51
N GLY A 179 6.39 -23.24 15.81
CA GLY A 179 7.42 -23.14 16.87
C GLY A 179 8.20 -21.81 16.99
N LEU A 180 7.90 -20.75 16.22
CA LEU A 180 8.41 -19.40 16.50
C LEU A 180 7.52 -18.69 17.53
N PRO A 181 8.09 -18.00 18.54
CA PRO A 181 7.32 -17.42 19.66
C PRO A 181 6.26 -16.38 19.23
N PHE A 182 6.47 -15.69 18.10
CA PHE A 182 5.49 -14.74 17.56
C PHE A 182 4.24 -15.40 16.96
N ALA A 183 4.28 -16.71 16.67
CA ALA A 183 3.13 -17.43 16.14
C ALA A 183 2.07 -17.75 17.21
N GLN A 184 2.44 -17.73 18.50
CA GLN A 184 1.50 -18.00 19.60
C GLN A 184 0.42 -16.91 19.74
N TYR A 185 0.69 -15.67 19.31
CA TYR A 185 -0.32 -14.59 19.31
C TYR A 185 -1.29 -14.62 18.13
N ALA A 186 -1.00 -15.43 17.11
CA ALA A 186 -1.86 -15.58 15.94
C ALA A 186 -2.78 -16.83 16.04
N GLY A 187 -2.79 -17.51 17.19
CA GLY A 187 -3.43 -18.81 17.39
C GLY A 187 -4.12 -18.95 18.73
N GLU A 188 -5.00 -18.01 19.09
CA GLU A 188 -6.12 -18.29 20.00
C GLU A 188 -7.44 -17.91 19.31
N THR A 189 -7.86 -18.72 18.36
CA THR A 189 -9.29 -19.06 18.28
C THR A 189 -9.60 -19.91 19.50
N SER A 190 -9.77 -19.27 20.67
CA SER A 190 -10.26 -19.96 21.85
C SER A 190 -11.69 -20.41 21.56
N SER A 191 -11.85 -21.72 21.43
CA SER A 191 -13.13 -22.40 21.65
C SER A 191 -13.75 -21.85 22.93
N LEU A 192 -14.95 -21.27 22.79
CA LEU A 192 -15.82 -20.84 23.87
C LEU A 192 -15.78 -21.83 25.05
N PRO A 193 -15.48 -21.40 26.29
CA PRO A 193 -15.67 -22.26 27.43
C PRO A 193 -17.17 -22.51 27.61
N ALA A 194 -17.56 -23.78 27.47
CA ALA A 194 -18.88 -24.26 27.81
C ALA A 194 -19.20 -23.91 29.28
N GLY A 195 -20.38 -23.32 29.48
CA GLY A 195 -20.84 -22.84 30.78
C GLY A 195 -20.74 -23.91 31.87
N LYS A 196 -20.12 -23.54 32.99
CA LYS A 196 -20.37 -24.15 34.29
C LYS A 196 -20.98 -23.10 35.21
N GLY A 197 -22.04 -23.53 35.89
CA GLY A 197 -23.00 -22.70 36.60
C GLY A 197 -22.48 -21.90 37.79
N VAL A 198 -23.37 -20.98 38.17
CA VAL A 198 -23.39 -20.05 39.31
C VAL A 198 -23.06 -20.75 40.66
N PRO A 199 -22.52 -20.04 41.67
CA PRO A 199 -23.40 -19.33 42.62
C PRO A 199 -22.86 -17.96 43.09
N GLY A 200 -23.74 -16.97 43.29
CA GLY A 200 -23.36 -15.70 43.94
C GLY A 200 -24.29 -14.53 43.68
N THR A 201 -25.48 -14.61 44.25
CA THR A 201 -26.54 -13.60 44.30
C THR A 201 -26.11 -12.27 44.93
N SER A 202 -26.55 -11.15 44.35
CA SER A 202 -27.31 -10.14 45.11
C SER A 202 -28.09 -9.23 44.16
N GLU A 203 -29.39 -9.21 44.42
CA GLU A 203 -30.47 -8.55 43.71
C GLU A 203 -30.31 -7.02 43.62
N PHE A 204 -30.74 -6.44 42.51
CA PHE A 204 -31.49 -5.19 42.54
C PHE A 204 -32.66 -5.28 41.55
N ASN A 205 -33.84 -5.50 42.13
CA ASN A 205 -35.13 -5.40 41.49
C ASN A 205 -35.53 -3.93 41.39
N CYS A 206 -35.94 -3.46 40.21
CA CYS A 206 -36.92 -2.38 40.10
C CYS A 206 -37.88 -2.69 38.93
N SER A 207 -39.12 -2.87 39.35
CA SER A 207 -40.35 -3.22 38.66
C SER A 207 -40.75 -2.30 37.49
N GLY A 208 -41.24 -2.94 36.43
CA GLY A 208 -42.66 -2.87 36.04
C GLY A 208 -43.20 -1.53 35.51
N GLY A 209 -43.51 -1.52 34.21
CA GLY A 209 -44.38 -0.52 33.59
C GLY A 209 -44.77 -0.91 32.16
N GLN A 210 -45.80 -1.74 32.01
CA GLN A 210 -46.55 -1.87 30.76
C GLN A 210 -47.29 -0.56 30.48
N PHE A 211 -47.38 -0.10 29.22
CA PHE A 211 -48.64 0.47 28.67
C PHE A 211 -48.59 0.61 27.13
N ASN A 212 -49.47 -0.19 26.51
CA ASN A 212 -50.30 0.01 25.32
C ASN A 212 -49.76 0.51 23.97
N GLN A 213 -49.96 -0.38 22.99
CA GLN A 213 -50.24 -0.08 21.59
C GLN A 213 -51.41 0.91 21.45
N VAL A 214 -51.22 1.92 20.60
CA VAL A 214 -52.30 2.58 19.88
C VAL A 214 -51.89 2.64 18.41
N GLN A 215 -52.67 1.95 17.58
CA GLN A 215 -52.67 2.14 16.14
C GLN A 215 -53.34 3.48 15.82
N ASP A 216 -52.74 4.26 14.92
CA ASP A 216 -53.54 5.15 14.09
C ASP A 216 -53.07 5.07 12.63
N LYS A 217 -54.07 4.96 11.74
CA LYS A 217 -53.98 4.80 10.30
C LYS A 217 -54.71 5.98 9.67
N SER A 218 -53.98 6.86 8.97
CA SER A 218 -54.45 7.50 7.73
C SER A 218 -53.37 8.43 7.17
N ALA A 219 -52.81 8.08 6.00
CA ALA A 219 -52.89 8.86 4.77
C ALA A 219 -51.76 9.92 4.67
N GLU A 220 -50.92 10.02 3.64
CA GLU A 220 -51.25 9.92 2.21
C GLU A 220 -49.98 9.73 1.36
N LYS A 221 -50.18 9.09 0.21
CA LYS A 221 -49.20 8.73 -0.83
C LYS A 221 -48.50 9.94 -1.45
N ARG A 222 -47.17 9.84 -1.60
CA ARG A 222 -46.48 10.23 -2.84
C ARG A 222 -45.42 9.18 -3.17
N GLN A 223 -45.70 8.37 -4.19
CA GLN A 223 -44.75 7.48 -4.85
C GLN A 223 -43.62 8.32 -5.44
N ALA A 224 -42.42 8.22 -4.85
CA ALA A 224 -41.18 8.50 -5.54
C ALA A 224 -40.76 7.22 -6.25
N ALA A 225 -40.55 7.32 -7.56
CA ALA A 225 -40.10 6.23 -8.41
C ALA A 225 -38.72 5.73 -7.97
N ASP A 226 -38.59 4.42 -7.91
CA ASP A 226 -37.36 3.67 -7.71
C ASP A 226 -36.25 4.18 -8.65
N ILE A 227 -35.22 4.77 -8.06
CA ILE A 227 -33.88 4.80 -8.64
C ILE A 227 -33.08 3.80 -7.82
N GLN A 228 -32.89 2.60 -8.36
CA GLN A 228 -31.97 1.61 -7.82
C GLN A 228 -30.55 2.19 -7.78
N PRO A 229 -29.81 2.09 -6.66
CA PRO A 229 -28.37 2.34 -6.68
C PRO A 229 -27.68 1.19 -7.41
N ALA A 230 -27.03 1.52 -8.52
CA ALA A 230 -26.18 0.58 -9.24
C ALA A 230 -24.75 0.58 -8.67
N ALA A 231 -24.45 -0.41 -7.82
CA ALA A 231 -23.15 -1.08 -7.69
C ALA A 231 -23.36 -2.36 -6.83
N PRO A 232 -22.71 -3.51 -7.12
CA PRO A 232 -23.00 -4.77 -6.46
C PRO A 232 -22.58 -4.73 -4.99
N GLY A 233 -23.43 -5.27 -4.12
CA GLY A 233 -23.23 -5.35 -2.68
C GLY A 233 -22.02 -6.22 -2.30
N PHE A 234 -21.28 -5.73 -1.30
CA PHE A 234 -20.35 -6.50 -0.51
C PHE A 234 -20.93 -6.61 0.90
N GLU A 235 -21.10 -7.84 1.39
CA GLU A 235 -21.53 -8.08 2.77
C GLU A 235 -20.36 -7.79 3.70
N MET A 236 -20.42 -6.65 4.41
CA MET A 236 -19.51 -6.35 5.50
C MET A 236 -19.58 -7.46 6.56
N HIS A 237 -18.43 -7.90 7.06
CA HIS A 237 -18.36 -8.69 8.29
C HIS A 237 -18.87 -7.84 9.46
N THR A 238 -20.18 -7.93 9.72
CA THR A 238 -20.89 -7.13 10.70
C THR A 238 -21.06 -7.91 12.00
N CYS A 239 -20.95 -7.20 13.13
CA CYS A 239 -21.47 -7.70 14.39
C CYS A 239 -23.02 -7.68 14.35
N ALA A 240 -23.67 -8.25 15.37
CA ALA A 240 -25.14 -8.42 15.43
C ALA A 240 -25.98 -7.13 15.28
N GLU A 241 -25.35 -5.95 15.24
CA GLU A 241 -25.97 -4.62 15.11
C GLU A 241 -25.62 -3.87 13.81
N GLY A 242 -24.94 -4.50 12.83
CA GLY A 242 -24.61 -3.86 11.55
C GLY A 242 -23.39 -2.92 11.58
N THR A 243 -22.70 -2.82 12.71
CA THR A 243 -21.41 -2.14 12.86
C THR A 243 -20.23 -3.02 12.44
N PRO A 244 -19.20 -2.47 11.78
CA PRO A 244 -18.00 -3.22 11.44
C PRO A 244 -17.22 -3.65 12.69
N ALA A 245 -16.74 -4.89 12.71
CA ALA A 245 -16.00 -5.44 13.85
C ALA A 245 -14.74 -4.61 14.22
N TRP A 246 -14.13 -3.95 13.22
CA TRP A 246 -12.91 -3.16 13.41
C TRP A 246 -13.09 -1.87 14.22
N LEU A 247 -14.34 -1.46 14.50
CA LEU A 247 -14.60 -0.26 15.30
C LEU A 247 -14.02 -0.35 16.71
N GLU A 248 -14.04 -1.55 17.30
CA GLU A 248 -13.57 -1.84 18.66
C GLU A 248 -12.14 -2.41 18.68
N TRP A 249 -11.46 -2.53 17.53
CA TRP A 249 -10.12 -3.11 17.50
C TRP A 249 -9.07 -2.16 18.07
N ASP A 250 -8.18 -2.69 18.90
CA ASP A 250 -6.96 -1.98 19.33
C ASP A 250 -5.79 -2.14 18.34
N SER A 251 -5.96 -3.00 17.34
CA SER A 251 -4.92 -3.35 16.37
C SER A 251 -5.48 -3.61 14.97
N LEU A 252 -4.78 -3.10 13.94
CA LEU A 252 -5.01 -3.41 12.53
C LEU A 252 -4.31 -4.69 12.06
N LEU A 253 -3.66 -5.45 12.96
CA LEU A 253 -2.96 -6.67 12.58
C LEU A 253 -3.79 -7.63 11.70
N PRO A 254 -5.10 -7.86 11.95
CA PRO A 254 -5.90 -8.72 11.07
C PRO A 254 -5.99 -8.21 9.62
N LEU A 255 -6.13 -6.89 9.42
CA LEU A 255 -6.20 -6.29 8.08
C LEU A 255 -4.82 -6.20 7.42
N LEU A 256 -3.78 -5.91 8.19
CA LEU A 256 -2.41 -5.87 7.67
C LEU A 256 -1.95 -7.25 7.17
N THR A 257 -2.41 -8.33 7.82
CA THR A 257 -2.03 -9.71 7.46
C THR A 257 -3.01 -10.38 6.49
N GLY A 258 -4.28 -9.96 6.48
CA GLY A 258 -5.33 -10.58 5.66
C GLY A 258 -5.64 -9.84 4.35
N SER A 259 -5.46 -8.51 4.30
CA SER A 259 -5.94 -7.68 3.18
C SER A 259 -4.82 -7.04 2.35
N LEU A 260 -3.59 -6.96 2.88
CA LEU A 260 -2.46 -6.45 2.10
C LEU A 260 -1.78 -7.58 1.32
N PRO A 261 -1.33 -7.36 0.06
CA PRO A 261 -0.48 -8.31 -0.64
C PRO A 261 0.78 -8.65 0.16
N ASP A 262 1.21 -9.92 0.15
CA ASP A 262 2.36 -10.44 0.91
C ASP A 262 3.61 -9.57 0.77
N ARG A 263 3.86 -9.05 -0.44
CA ARG A 263 4.96 -8.13 -0.74
C ARG A 263 4.91 -6.86 0.11
N LEU A 264 3.72 -6.26 0.27
CA LEU A 264 3.56 -5.06 1.11
C LEU A 264 3.67 -5.41 2.59
N GLN A 265 3.18 -6.57 3.02
CA GLN A 265 3.33 -7.03 4.41
C GLN A 265 4.81 -7.16 4.81
N GLY A 266 5.60 -7.87 4.00
CA GLY A 266 7.04 -8.03 4.22
C GLY A 266 7.78 -6.69 4.22
N MET A 267 7.35 -5.75 3.36
CA MET A 267 7.91 -4.41 3.31
C MET A 267 7.59 -3.58 4.56
N LEU A 268 6.35 -3.65 5.09
CA LEU A 268 5.98 -2.98 6.33
C LEU A 268 6.81 -3.49 7.52
N LEU A 269 7.03 -4.81 7.61
CA LEU A 269 7.90 -5.40 8.62
C LEU A 269 9.34 -4.91 8.51
N LEU A 270 9.88 -4.84 7.29
CA LEU A 270 11.23 -4.33 7.05
C LEU A 270 11.37 -2.85 7.43
N ILE A 271 10.38 -2.02 7.09
CA ILE A 271 10.36 -0.59 7.48
C ILE A 271 10.27 -0.44 8.99
N GLY A 272 9.44 -1.26 9.65
CA GLY A 272 9.36 -1.33 11.10
C GLY A 272 10.69 -1.61 11.77
N GLN A 273 11.38 -2.65 11.30
CA GLN A 273 12.71 -3.04 11.79
C GLN A 273 13.76 -1.95 11.52
N ALA A 274 13.70 -1.32 10.35
CA ALA A 274 14.54 -0.17 10.00
C ALA A 274 14.37 0.97 11.02
N GLY A 275 13.12 1.27 11.38
CA GLY A 275 12.76 2.27 12.39
C GLY A 275 13.31 1.91 13.77
N ALA A 276 13.06 0.68 14.23
CA ALA A 276 13.51 0.19 15.53
C ALA A 276 15.04 0.26 15.70
N ARG A 277 15.82 -0.12 14.68
CA ARG A 277 17.29 0.00 14.68
C ARG A 277 17.78 1.43 14.85
N ARG A 278 16.99 2.41 14.40
CA ARG A 278 17.26 3.84 14.54
C ARG A 278 16.64 4.45 15.79
N SER A 279 16.06 3.65 16.68
CA SER A 279 15.25 4.13 17.81
C SER A 279 14.17 5.14 17.34
N SER A 280 13.63 4.91 16.15
CA SER A 280 12.62 5.76 15.53
C SER A 280 11.27 5.07 15.60
N GLU A 281 10.24 5.82 15.96
CA GLU A 281 8.86 5.35 15.85
C GLU A 281 8.39 5.55 14.41
N VAL A 282 7.70 4.56 13.85
CA VAL A 282 7.21 4.60 12.48
C VAL A 282 5.74 4.21 12.46
N TYR A 283 4.94 5.08 11.86
CA TYR A 283 3.49 4.94 11.77
C TYR A 283 3.05 4.97 10.32
N LEU A 284 2.32 3.96 9.89
CA LEU A 284 1.49 4.05 8.69
C LEU A 284 0.34 5.03 8.99
N VAL A 285 0.03 5.95 8.07
CA VAL A 285 -0.96 7.02 8.31
C VAL A 285 -1.76 7.34 7.06
N GLY A 286 -2.86 8.07 7.22
CA GLY A 286 -3.53 8.73 6.09
C GLY A 286 -4.50 7.84 5.32
N GLY A 287 -4.60 8.08 4.01
CA GLY A 287 -5.63 7.49 3.15
C GLY A 287 -5.57 5.97 3.07
N VAL A 288 -4.38 5.39 3.19
CA VAL A 288 -4.19 3.92 3.21
C VAL A 288 -4.95 3.26 4.35
N ILE A 289 -4.92 3.83 5.56
CA ILE A 289 -5.62 3.23 6.71
C ILE A 289 -7.13 3.32 6.52
N ARG A 290 -7.61 4.47 6.07
CA ARG A 290 -9.02 4.66 5.72
C ARG A 290 -9.47 3.64 4.68
N ASP A 291 -8.70 3.48 3.62
CA ASP A 291 -9.05 2.60 2.51
C ASP A 291 -8.99 1.12 2.92
N LEU A 292 -8.05 0.73 3.79
CA LEU A 292 -8.02 -0.61 4.42
C LEU A 292 -9.24 -0.89 5.29
N LEU A 293 -9.65 0.06 6.13
CA LEU A 293 -10.85 -0.07 6.98
C LEU A 293 -12.14 -0.11 6.16
N LEU A 294 -12.15 0.50 4.98
CA LEU A 294 -13.24 0.45 4.02
C LEU A 294 -13.11 -0.72 3.02
N GLU A 295 -12.14 -1.63 3.23
CA GLU A 295 -11.88 -2.81 2.40
C GLU A 295 -11.71 -2.48 0.90
N LYS A 296 -11.05 -1.36 0.59
CA LYS A 296 -10.78 -0.92 -0.80
C LYS A 296 -9.39 -1.36 -1.25
N GLU A 297 -9.33 -2.06 -2.39
CA GLU A 297 -8.08 -2.42 -3.08
C GLU A 297 -7.93 -1.69 -4.43
N PRO A 298 -6.71 -1.46 -4.96
CA PRO A 298 -5.39 -1.73 -4.35
C PRO A 298 -4.72 -0.48 -3.75
N VAL A 299 -4.01 -0.66 -2.63
CA VAL A 299 -3.13 0.36 -2.04
C VAL A 299 -1.74 0.26 -2.67
N GLN A 300 -1.30 1.28 -3.41
CA GLN A 300 0.06 1.33 -4.00
C GLN A 300 0.97 2.40 -3.39
N ASP A 301 0.37 3.45 -2.83
CA ASP A 301 1.07 4.56 -2.17
C ASP A 301 0.96 4.37 -0.65
N LEU A 302 2.11 4.29 0.03
CA LEU A 302 2.18 4.13 1.48
C LEU A 302 2.76 5.38 2.12
N ASP A 303 1.96 6.01 2.97
CA ASP A 303 2.35 7.20 3.73
C ASP A 303 2.78 6.82 5.15
N PHE A 304 3.97 7.27 5.53
CA PHE A 304 4.55 7.04 6.86
C PHE A 304 4.87 8.36 7.57
N VAL A 305 4.57 8.38 8.85
CA VAL A 305 5.07 9.39 9.80
C VAL A 305 6.16 8.77 10.65
N VAL A 306 7.30 9.47 10.74
CA VAL A 306 8.49 9.01 11.43
C VAL A 306 8.86 10.00 12.54
N ILE A 307 9.22 9.48 13.71
CA ILE A 307 9.72 10.26 14.85
C ILE A 307 11.08 9.69 15.24
N PRO A 308 12.16 10.48 15.37
CA PRO A 308 12.23 11.93 15.13
C PRO A 308 12.54 12.33 13.68
N GLU A 309 13.13 11.47 12.85
CA GLU A 309 13.63 11.87 11.52
C GLU A 309 13.35 10.85 10.41
N ALA A 310 12.60 11.27 9.39
CA ALA A 310 12.26 10.42 8.24
C ALA A 310 13.40 10.25 7.22
N VAL A 311 14.16 11.30 6.92
CA VAL A 311 15.17 11.30 5.84
C VAL A 311 16.28 10.26 6.08
N PRO A 312 16.87 10.14 7.29
CA PRO A 312 17.86 9.11 7.57
C PRO A 312 17.30 7.69 7.42
N LEU A 313 16.08 7.45 7.88
CA LEU A 313 15.39 6.17 7.71
C LEU A 313 15.20 5.83 6.21
N ALA A 314 14.75 6.80 5.42
CA ALA A 314 14.55 6.62 3.98
C ALA A 314 15.86 6.30 3.23
N ARG A 315 16.99 6.86 3.65
CA ARG A 315 18.32 6.52 3.10
C ARG A 315 18.73 5.09 3.42
N ASP A 316 18.43 4.60 4.62
CA ASP A 316 18.72 3.22 4.98
C ASP A 316 17.82 2.25 4.20
N LEU A 317 16.53 2.58 4.05
CA LEU A 317 15.61 1.83 3.21
C LEU A 317 16.06 1.78 1.74
N GLN A 318 16.54 2.89 1.17
CA GLN A 318 17.06 2.90 -0.20
C GLN A 318 18.23 1.94 -0.39
N LYS A 319 19.14 1.83 0.59
CA LYS A 319 20.27 0.88 0.51
C LYS A 319 19.80 -0.57 0.48
N TRP A 320 18.69 -0.89 1.15
CA TRP A 320 18.20 -2.26 1.29
C TRP A 320 17.21 -2.65 0.18
N LEU A 321 16.31 -1.75 -0.18
CA LEU A 321 15.24 -1.97 -1.16
C LEU A 321 15.62 -1.52 -2.58
N GLY A 322 16.71 -0.75 -2.72
CA GLY A 322 17.04 -0.07 -3.97
C GLY A 322 16.07 1.07 -4.30
N GLY A 323 15.99 1.43 -5.58
CA GLY A 323 15.06 2.44 -6.07
C GLY A 323 15.60 3.88 -6.05
N LYS A 324 14.74 4.81 -6.52
CA LYS A 324 15.07 6.23 -6.62
C LYS A 324 14.54 6.95 -5.39
N LEU A 325 15.45 7.50 -4.59
CA LEU A 325 15.11 8.33 -3.44
C LEU A 325 15.10 9.82 -3.82
N ILE A 326 14.04 10.53 -3.46
CA ILE A 326 13.94 11.99 -3.54
C ILE A 326 13.77 12.51 -2.11
N THR A 327 14.65 13.41 -1.67
CA THR A 327 14.61 13.96 -0.31
C THR A 327 14.46 15.48 -0.33
N TYR A 328 13.66 15.99 0.59
CA TYR A 328 13.54 17.42 0.87
C TYR A 328 13.86 17.64 2.37
N GLU A 329 15.15 17.84 2.67
CA GLU A 329 15.64 17.90 4.05
C GLU A 329 15.00 19.02 4.87
N GLN A 330 14.80 20.19 4.26
CA GLN A 330 14.17 21.36 4.92
C GLN A 330 12.74 21.07 5.41
N LEU A 331 12.03 20.14 4.77
CA LEU A 331 10.66 19.78 5.11
C LEU A 331 10.57 18.49 5.93
N GLY A 332 11.70 17.80 6.12
CA GLY A 332 11.75 16.49 6.77
C GLY A 332 11.01 15.40 5.99
N THR A 333 10.95 15.49 4.66
CA THR A 333 10.21 14.54 3.82
C THR A 333 11.12 13.80 2.85
N ALA A 334 10.83 12.53 2.63
CA ALA A 334 11.53 11.71 1.64
C ALA A 334 10.53 10.78 0.92
N THR A 335 10.65 10.69 -0.39
CA THR A 335 9.87 9.77 -1.22
C THR A 335 10.80 8.74 -1.86
N LEU A 336 10.55 7.46 -1.61
CA LEU A 336 11.29 6.35 -2.21
C LEU A 336 10.42 5.66 -3.26
N PHE A 337 10.87 5.69 -4.52
CA PHE A 337 10.23 5.02 -5.64
C PHE A 337 10.90 3.65 -5.87
N LEU A 338 10.14 2.58 -5.67
CA LEU A 338 10.62 1.20 -5.80
C LEU A 338 10.34 0.60 -7.18
N ALA A 339 11.04 -0.48 -7.51
CA ALA A 339 10.73 -1.27 -8.70
C ALA A 339 9.30 -1.84 -8.62
N GLY A 340 8.55 -1.77 -9.71
CA GLY A 340 7.14 -2.22 -9.75
C GLY A 340 6.11 -1.16 -9.35
N GLY A 341 6.50 0.13 -9.26
CA GLY A 341 5.57 1.26 -9.16
C GLY A 341 5.17 1.68 -7.74
N THR A 342 5.58 0.94 -6.71
CA THR A 342 5.28 1.28 -5.31
C THR A 342 5.99 2.56 -4.87
N ARG A 343 5.24 3.47 -4.25
CA ARG A 343 5.75 4.73 -3.70
C ARG A 343 5.66 4.73 -2.18
N LEU A 344 6.79 4.98 -1.51
CA LEU A 344 6.85 5.15 -0.07
C LEU A 344 7.12 6.62 0.26
N ASP A 345 6.17 7.27 0.93
CA ASP A 345 6.30 8.65 1.38
C ASP A 345 6.58 8.66 2.88
N LEU A 346 7.75 9.11 3.29
CA LEU A 346 8.18 9.21 4.69
C LEU A 346 8.26 10.67 5.09
N THR A 347 7.54 11.05 6.14
CA THR A 347 7.49 12.42 6.67
C THR A 347 7.85 12.44 8.14
N THR A 348 8.76 13.34 8.53
CA THR A 348 9.03 13.62 9.94
C THR A 348 7.77 14.22 10.59
N ALA A 349 7.35 13.67 11.73
CA ALA A 349 6.21 14.19 12.47
C ALA A 349 6.42 15.66 12.85
N ARG A 350 5.42 16.49 12.53
CA ARG A 350 5.53 17.94 12.71
C ARG A 350 4.20 18.58 13.07
N GLN A 351 4.29 19.67 13.81
CA GLN A 351 3.18 20.58 14.02
C GLN A 351 3.24 21.68 12.96
N GLU A 352 2.07 22.13 12.52
CA GLU A 352 1.92 23.23 11.57
C GLU A 352 1.28 24.43 12.25
N LEU A 353 1.86 25.61 12.05
CA LEU A 353 1.32 26.88 12.50
C LEU A 353 1.14 27.80 11.28
N TYR A 354 -0.07 28.33 11.10
CA TYR A 354 -0.40 29.16 9.95
C TYR A 354 -0.29 30.64 10.33
N PRO A 355 0.71 31.38 9.82
CA PRO A 355 0.88 32.79 10.16
C PRO A 355 -0.25 33.65 9.59
N SER A 356 -0.87 33.22 8.49
CA SER A 356 -2.04 33.87 7.91
C SER A 356 -2.93 32.90 7.12
N PRO A 357 -4.22 33.21 6.93
CA PRO A 357 -5.13 32.35 6.16
C PRO A 357 -4.67 32.07 4.72
N GLY A 358 -4.57 30.80 4.34
CA GLY A 358 -4.18 30.35 3.00
C GLY A 358 -2.68 30.37 2.71
N SER A 359 -1.84 30.81 3.65
CA SER A 359 -0.38 30.76 3.51
C SER A 359 0.16 29.34 3.69
N LEU A 360 1.41 29.13 3.30
CA LEU A 360 2.15 27.95 3.72
C LEU A 360 2.33 27.99 5.25
N PRO A 361 2.26 26.84 5.94
CA PRO A 361 2.50 26.77 7.37
C PRO A 361 4.00 26.81 7.70
N GLU A 362 4.31 27.32 8.88
CA GLU A 362 5.59 27.09 9.56
C GLU A 362 5.55 25.72 10.26
N VAL A 363 6.67 25.00 10.26
CA VAL A 363 6.74 23.61 10.71
C VAL A 363 7.77 23.42 11.82
N GLU A 364 7.41 22.65 12.85
CA GLU A 364 8.29 22.26 13.95
C GLU A 364 8.18 20.76 14.24
N PRO A 365 9.28 20.04 14.54
CA PRO A 365 9.22 18.64 14.94
C PRO A 365 8.27 18.42 16.14
N SER A 366 7.45 17.36 16.08
CA SER A 366 6.43 17.11 17.10
C SER A 366 6.14 15.62 17.27
N GLY A 367 5.23 15.28 18.20
CA GLY A 367 4.73 13.91 18.36
C GLY A 367 3.61 13.55 17.39
N LEU A 368 3.28 12.25 17.32
CA LEU A 368 2.25 11.71 16.41
C LEU A 368 0.91 12.45 16.52
N LYS A 369 0.44 12.72 17.74
CA LYS A 369 -0.86 13.38 17.94
C LYS A 369 -0.95 14.76 17.28
N PHE A 370 0.13 15.54 17.31
CA PHE A 370 0.18 16.87 16.69
C PHE A 370 0.26 16.79 15.16
N ASP A 371 1.00 15.80 14.62
CA ASP A 371 1.02 15.53 13.18
C ASP A 371 -0.36 15.10 12.66
N LEU A 372 -1.09 14.28 13.43
CA LEU A 372 -2.44 13.87 13.06
C LEU A 372 -3.45 15.03 13.17
N TYR A 373 -3.26 15.96 14.12
CA TYR A 373 -4.15 17.11 14.30
C TYR A 373 -4.10 18.12 13.15
N ARG A 374 -2.93 18.30 12.51
CA ARG A 374 -2.79 19.23 11.37
C ARG A 374 -3.45 18.73 10.08
N ARG A 375 -3.94 17.49 10.03
CA ARG A 375 -4.57 16.89 8.84
C ARG A 375 -5.94 17.51 8.54
N ASP A 376 -6.51 17.13 7.40
CA ASP A 376 -7.75 17.72 6.88
C ASP A 376 -9.00 17.21 7.61
N PHE A 377 -9.19 15.90 7.67
CA PHE A 377 -10.38 15.25 8.23
C PHE A 377 -10.03 14.14 9.21
N THR A 378 -10.94 13.88 10.16
CA THR A 378 -10.81 12.81 11.17
C THR A 378 -10.55 11.44 10.56
N ILE A 379 -11.24 11.12 9.46
CA ILE A 379 -11.08 9.86 8.74
C ILE A 379 -9.68 9.65 8.13
N ASN A 380 -8.90 10.73 7.96
CA ASN A 380 -7.53 10.69 7.44
C ASN A 380 -6.48 10.89 8.54
N SER A 381 -6.88 10.94 9.81
CA SER A 381 -6.02 11.15 10.98
C SER A 381 -5.89 9.91 11.87
N ILE A 382 -6.17 8.73 11.32
CA ILE A 382 -5.92 7.43 11.94
C ILE A 382 -4.48 7.01 11.60
N ALA A 383 -3.79 6.42 12.58
CA ALA A 383 -2.44 5.91 12.44
C ALA A 383 -2.32 4.47 12.93
N CYS A 384 -1.33 3.74 12.41
CA CYS A 384 -1.00 2.39 12.83
C CYS A 384 0.50 2.28 13.01
N SER A 385 0.94 1.81 14.17
CA SER A 385 2.36 1.56 14.39
C SER A 385 2.80 0.36 13.55
N ILE A 386 3.99 0.48 12.96
CA ILE A 386 4.62 -0.59 12.20
C ILE A 386 5.98 -1.00 12.76
N ILE A 387 6.40 -0.49 13.93
CA ILE A 387 7.60 -0.99 14.62
C ILE A 387 7.31 -2.33 15.31
N PRO A 388 8.30 -3.23 15.48
CA PRO A 388 8.07 -4.60 15.94
C PRO A 388 7.34 -4.70 17.29
N GLU A 389 7.68 -3.85 18.25
CA GLU A 389 7.16 -3.90 19.62
C GLU A 389 5.67 -3.57 19.71
N THR A 390 5.17 -2.74 18.79
CA THR A 390 3.79 -2.27 18.75
C THR A 390 3.15 -2.50 17.39
N TYR A 391 3.62 -3.49 16.64
CA TYR A 391 3.21 -3.71 15.26
C TYR A 391 1.69 -3.94 15.17
N GLY A 392 1.03 -3.18 14.30
CA GLY A 392 -0.42 -3.21 14.13
C GLY A 392 -1.19 -2.34 15.11
N LYS A 393 -0.59 -1.82 16.19
CA LYS A 393 -1.29 -1.00 17.18
C LYS A 393 -1.90 0.25 16.53
N LEU A 394 -3.21 0.43 16.72
CA LEU A 394 -3.97 1.52 16.11
C LEU A 394 -4.02 2.75 17.04
N PHE A 395 -3.98 3.93 16.43
CA PHE A 395 -4.09 5.22 17.10
C PHE A 395 -5.16 6.06 16.41
N ASP A 396 -6.23 6.35 17.14
CA ASP A 396 -7.32 7.21 16.70
C ASP A 396 -7.66 8.22 17.82
N TYR A 397 -6.97 9.36 17.82
CA TYR A 397 -7.17 10.40 18.83
C TYR A 397 -8.41 11.26 18.61
N PHE A 398 -9.01 11.19 17.41
CA PHE A 398 -10.00 12.16 16.93
C PHE A 398 -11.29 11.51 16.44
N SER A 399 -11.51 10.25 16.79
CA SER A 399 -12.72 9.48 16.45
C SER A 399 -12.95 9.28 14.95
N GLY A 400 -11.86 9.17 14.17
CA GLY A 400 -11.89 8.93 12.73
C GLY A 400 -12.59 7.62 12.37
N ARG A 401 -12.45 6.57 13.18
CA ARG A 401 -13.14 5.29 12.97
C ARG A 401 -14.66 5.42 13.09
N ARG A 402 -15.13 6.22 14.06
CA ARG A 402 -16.56 6.47 14.25
C ARG A 402 -17.13 7.28 13.08
N ASP A 403 -16.44 8.34 12.67
CA ASP A 403 -16.84 9.14 11.52
C ASP A 403 -16.82 8.31 10.21
N LEU A 404 -15.95 7.30 10.08
CA LEU A 404 -15.98 6.34 8.97
C LEU A 404 -17.28 5.51 8.95
N VAL A 405 -17.68 4.96 10.10
CA VAL A 405 -18.93 4.19 10.25
C VAL A 405 -20.16 5.07 9.98
N ASP A 406 -20.16 6.30 10.50
CA ASP A 406 -21.30 7.21 10.36
C ASP A 406 -21.38 7.89 8.97
N GLY A 407 -20.34 7.70 8.13
CA GLY A 407 -20.20 8.30 6.80
C GLY A 407 -20.06 9.82 6.87
N LEU A 408 -19.24 10.32 7.80
CA LEU A 408 -19.08 11.75 8.10
C LEU A 408 -17.71 12.27 7.70
N LEU A 409 -17.70 13.46 7.08
CA LEU A 409 -16.50 14.27 6.88
C LEU A 409 -16.46 15.39 7.92
N ARG A 410 -15.58 15.24 8.91
CA ARG A 410 -15.37 16.19 10.01
C ARG A 410 -13.97 16.76 9.97
N THR A 411 -13.85 18.08 10.03
CA THR A 411 -12.57 18.79 10.15
C THR A 411 -12.00 18.70 11.56
N MET A 412 -10.66 18.73 11.67
CA MET A 412 -9.96 18.66 12.96
C MET A 412 -10.29 19.84 13.90
N TYR A 413 -10.59 21.02 13.34
CA TYR A 413 -10.94 22.23 14.07
C TYR A 413 -11.66 23.25 13.18
N ASN A 414 -12.31 24.25 13.80
CA ASN A 414 -13.23 25.17 13.12
C ASN A 414 -12.61 26.06 12.03
N LEU A 415 -11.34 26.44 12.19
CA LEU A 415 -10.63 27.33 11.25
C LEU A 415 -9.95 26.57 10.10
N SER A 416 -10.13 25.25 10.01
CA SER A 416 -9.42 24.40 9.04
C SER A 416 -9.53 24.87 7.59
N PHE A 417 -10.69 25.36 7.14
CA PHE A 417 -10.89 25.86 5.77
C PHE A 417 -10.38 27.29 5.55
N VAL A 418 -10.14 28.03 6.63
CA VAL A 418 -9.56 29.38 6.57
C VAL A 418 -8.04 29.27 6.48
N ASP A 419 -7.45 28.38 7.28
CA ASP A 419 -6.02 28.10 7.28
C ASP A 419 -5.56 27.46 5.97
N ASP A 420 -6.26 26.41 5.51
CA ASP A 420 -6.05 25.81 4.19
C ASP A 420 -7.35 25.72 3.37
N PRO A 421 -7.64 26.71 2.51
CA PRO A 421 -8.85 26.73 1.70
C PRO A 421 -8.95 25.59 0.68
N LEU A 422 -7.85 24.91 0.33
CA LEU A 422 -7.91 23.74 -0.57
C LEU A 422 -8.62 22.55 0.06
N ARG A 423 -8.75 22.53 1.39
CA ARG A 423 -9.57 21.53 2.09
C ARG A 423 -11.04 21.60 1.65
N ILE A 424 -11.53 22.73 1.12
CA ILE A 424 -12.88 22.82 0.54
C ILE A 424 -12.99 21.89 -0.68
N LEU A 425 -12.00 21.92 -1.57
CA LEU A 425 -11.96 21.06 -2.76
C LEU A 425 -11.82 19.59 -2.36
N ARG A 426 -10.91 19.30 -1.42
CA ARG A 426 -10.71 17.96 -0.86
C ARG A 426 -11.97 17.41 -0.19
N ALA A 427 -12.70 18.24 0.55
CA ALA A 427 -13.94 17.85 1.21
C ALA A 427 -14.99 17.40 0.21
N VAL A 428 -15.22 18.19 -0.85
CA VAL A 428 -16.19 17.83 -1.90
C VAL A 428 -15.74 16.59 -2.67
N ARG A 429 -14.43 16.47 -2.92
CA ARG A 429 -13.83 15.30 -3.55
C ARG A 429 -14.09 14.03 -2.73
N PHE A 430 -13.81 14.05 -1.43
CA PHE A 430 -14.09 12.92 -0.54
C PHE A 430 -15.60 12.69 -0.33
N GLU A 431 -16.42 13.75 -0.30
CA GLU A 431 -17.89 13.66 -0.20
C GLU A 431 -18.42 12.76 -1.34
N LYS A 432 -17.98 13.03 -2.57
CA LYS A 432 -18.39 12.27 -3.76
C LYS A 432 -17.71 10.91 -3.87
N ARG A 433 -16.39 10.83 -3.67
CA ARG A 433 -15.62 9.57 -3.78
C ARG A 433 -16.05 8.52 -2.75
N LEU A 434 -16.38 8.93 -1.54
CA LEU A 434 -16.73 8.03 -0.44
C LEU A 434 -18.24 7.91 -0.23
N GLY A 435 -19.05 8.78 -0.83
CA GLY A 435 -20.50 8.85 -0.56
C GLY A 435 -20.82 9.37 0.85
N PHE A 436 -19.90 10.11 1.45
CA PHE A 436 -20.04 10.64 2.81
C PHE A 436 -20.77 11.98 2.80
N ARG A 437 -21.22 12.42 3.98
CA ARG A 437 -21.80 13.75 4.18
C ARG A 437 -20.90 14.60 5.08
N LEU A 438 -20.89 15.91 4.85
CA LEU A 438 -20.22 16.84 5.76
C LEU A 438 -20.96 16.87 7.10
N GLU A 439 -20.20 16.83 8.20
CA GLU A 439 -20.74 17.11 9.52
C GLU A 439 -21.26 18.55 9.60
N ASP A 440 -22.32 18.78 10.38
CA ASP A 440 -23.07 20.05 10.38
C ASP A 440 -22.21 21.28 10.67
N ASN A 441 -21.32 21.20 11.67
CA ASN A 441 -20.41 22.30 11.99
C ASN A 441 -19.32 22.46 10.92
N THR A 442 -18.74 21.36 10.42
CA THR A 442 -17.81 21.38 9.28
C THR A 442 -18.44 22.05 8.05
N ARG A 443 -19.69 21.73 7.72
CA ARG A 443 -20.44 22.38 6.64
C ARG A 443 -20.60 23.89 6.88
N LYS A 444 -20.97 24.30 8.10
CA LYS A 444 -21.08 25.72 8.46
C LYS A 444 -19.73 26.45 8.30
N CYS A 445 -18.64 25.85 8.75
CA CYS A 445 -17.29 26.43 8.60
C CYS A 445 -16.88 26.54 7.14
N MET A 446 -17.17 25.52 6.32
CA MET A 446 -16.91 25.54 4.87
C MET A 446 -17.64 26.70 4.19
N LEU A 447 -18.95 26.84 4.43
CA LEU A 447 -19.74 27.93 3.84
C LEU A 447 -19.24 29.30 4.29
N LYS A 448 -18.84 29.45 5.56
CA LYS A 448 -18.23 30.69 6.06
C LYS A 448 -16.91 30.99 5.34
N ALA A 449 -16.05 30.00 5.12
CA ALA A 449 -14.78 30.20 4.42
C ALA A 449 -14.98 30.57 2.94
N ILE A 450 -15.94 29.93 2.25
CA ILE A 450 -16.31 30.25 0.87
C ILE A 450 -16.85 31.68 0.77
N ASN A 451 -17.79 32.05 1.65
CA ASN A 451 -18.36 33.41 1.68
C ASN A 451 -17.32 34.46 2.07
N GLY A 452 -16.36 34.10 2.92
CA GLY A 452 -15.19 34.91 3.26
C GLY A 452 -14.11 34.96 2.18
N ARG A 453 -14.35 34.39 0.99
CA ARG A 453 -13.45 34.39 -0.17
C ARG A 453 -12.07 33.79 0.13
N ALA A 454 -12.01 32.82 1.04
CA ALA A 454 -10.73 32.23 1.47
C ALA A 454 -9.96 31.59 0.30
N LEU A 455 -10.66 31.01 -0.68
CA LEU A 455 -10.07 30.41 -1.88
C LEU A 455 -9.23 31.39 -2.72
N GLU A 456 -9.53 32.69 -2.71
CA GLU A 456 -8.75 33.70 -3.45
C GLU A 456 -7.34 33.91 -2.89
N LYS A 457 -7.09 33.45 -1.65
CA LYS A 457 -5.78 33.56 -0.98
C LYS A 457 -4.81 32.45 -1.35
N VAL A 458 -5.28 31.39 -2.01
CA VAL A 458 -4.45 30.24 -2.37
C VAL A 458 -3.65 30.53 -3.62
N SER A 459 -2.40 30.06 -3.67
CA SER A 459 -1.57 30.17 -4.87
C SER A 459 -2.15 29.36 -6.03
N LEU A 460 -2.04 29.90 -7.25
CA LEU A 460 -2.55 29.26 -8.48
C LEU A 460 -1.96 27.85 -8.70
N HIS A 461 -0.69 27.66 -8.34
CA HIS A 461 -0.02 26.37 -8.48
C HIS A 461 -0.67 25.28 -7.61
N ARG A 462 -0.90 25.54 -6.31
CA ARG A 462 -1.53 24.56 -5.41
C ARG A 462 -2.98 24.31 -5.80
N LEU A 463 -3.69 25.35 -6.23
CA LEU A 463 -5.06 25.23 -6.74
C LEU A 463 -5.13 24.32 -7.98
N SER A 464 -4.24 24.53 -8.94
CA SER A 464 -4.14 23.70 -10.14
C SER A 464 -3.89 22.23 -9.80
N GLN A 465 -2.96 21.93 -8.88
CA GLN A 465 -2.70 20.54 -8.46
C GLN A 465 -3.94 19.85 -7.87
N GLU A 466 -4.69 20.53 -7.00
CA GLU A 466 -5.91 19.94 -6.44
C GLU A 466 -7.04 19.82 -7.49
N MET A 467 -7.09 20.72 -8.48
CA MET A 467 -8.02 20.59 -9.61
C MET A 467 -7.68 19.40 -10.51
N SER A 468 -6.41 19.15 -10.81
CA SER A 468 -6.00 17.95 -11.57
C SER A 468 -6.44 16.66 -10.87
N LEU A 469 -6.41 16.62 -9.53
CA LEU A 469 -6.95 15.50 -8.74
C LEU A 469 -8.47 15.36 -8.92
N ILE A 470 -9.22 16.47 -8.95
CA ILE A 470 -10.68 16.45 -9.21
C ILE A 470 -10.98 15.86 -10.59
N TYR A 471 -10.24 16.24 -11.63
CA TYR A 471 -10.42 15.70 -12.98
C TYR A 471 -10.05 14.22 -13.11
N SER A 472 -9.31 13.69 -12.14
CA SER A 472 -8.89 12.29 -12.08
C SER A 472 -9.80 11.42 -11.22
N GLU A 473 -10.81 12.00 -10.56
CA GLU A 473 -11.81 11.22 -9.81
C GLU A 473 -12.67 10.35 -10.75
N PRO A 474 -13.34 9.30 -10.23
CA PRO A 474 -14.24 8.47 -11.04
C PRO A 474 -15.41 9.24 -11.67
N ASP A 475 -15.93 10.27 -10.99
CA ASP A 475 -17.00 11.15 -11.46
C ASP A 475 -16.68 12.64 -11.22
N PRO A 476 -15.82 13.25 -12.06
CA PRO A 476 -15.49 14.67 -11.98
C PRO A 476 -16.70 15.61 -12.17
N PRO A 477 -17.65 15.33 -13.09
CA PRO A 477 -18.86 16.15 -13.25
C PRO A 477 -19.62 16.39 -11.95
N GLU A 478 -19.85 15.34 -11.14
CA GLU A 478 -20.56 15.47 -9.86
C GLU A 478 -19.78 16.29 -8.81
N VAL A 479 -18.44 16.19 -8.81
CA VAL A 479 -17.57 17.02 -7.95
C VAL A 479 -17.65 18.49 -8.36
N LEU A 480 -17.52 18.79 -9.65
CA LEU A 480 -17.58 20.15 -10.19
C LEU A 480 -18.95 20.81 -9.96
N LYS A 481 -20.03 20.04 -10.18
CA LYS A 481 -21.40 20.48 -9.92
C LYS A 481 -21.62 20.78 -8.44
N ARG A 482 -21.11 19.93 -7.55
CA ARG A 482 -21.16 20.20 -6.10
C ARG A 482 -20.38 21.45 -5.70
N LEU A 483 -19.21 21.69 -6.28
CA LEU A 483 -18.46 22.94 -6.09
C LEU A 483 -19.22 24.16 -6.62
N ASN A 484 -19.96 24.02 -7.72
CA ASN A 484 -20.84 25.06 -8.25
C ASN A 484 -21.99 25.36 -7.29
N ASP A 485 -22.66 24.34 -6.76
CA ASP A 485 -23.79 24.48 -5.82
C ASP A 485 -23.36 25.17 -4.51
N LEU A 486 -22.14 24.90 -4.05
CA LEU A 486 -21.55 25.57 -2.89
C LEU A 486 -21.06 26.99 -3.20
N GLY A 487 -21.07 27.41 -4.47
CA GLY A 487 -20.57 28.70 -4.92
C GLY A 487 -19.04 28.80 -4.91
N ALA A 488 -18.31 27.69 -4.79
CA ALA A 488 -16.85 27.65 -4.81
C ALA A 488 -16.28 27.73 -6.23
N LEU A 489 -16.98 27.16 -7.22
CA LEU A 489 -16.49 27.03 -8.59
C LEU A 489 -16.15 28.38 -9.25
N LYS A 490 -16.91 29.44 -8.93
CA LYS A 490 -16.72 30.80 -9.47
C LYS A 490 -15.38 31.45 -9.08
N PHE A 491 -14.75 31.01 -8.00
CA PHE A 491 -13.44 31.50 -7.57
C PHE A 491 -12.31 30.85 -8.37
N ILE A 492 -12.55 29.64 -8.91
CA ILE A 492 -11.60 28.87 -9.71
C ILE A 492 -11.75 29.24 -11.19
N TYR A 493 -12.99 29.35 -11.67
CA TYR A 493 -13.33 29.73 -13.03
C TYR A 493 -14.16 31.03 -13.05
N PRO A 494 -13.51 32.20 -12.88
CA PRO A 494 -14.22 33.48 -12.94
C PRO A 494 -14.94 33.64 -14.28
N ARG A 495 -16.18 34.15 -14.24
CA ARG A 495 -17.06 34.38 -15.41
C ARG A 495 -17.57 33.12 -16.12
N LEU A 496 -17.27 31.92 -15.62
CA LEU A 496 -17.90 30.71 -16.10
C LEU A 496 -19.41 30.76 -15.84
N GLN A 497 -20.20 30.59 -16.90
CA GLN A 497 -21.63 30.39 -16.80
C GLN A 497 -21.94 28.91 -16.98
N THR A 498 -22.67 28.32 -16.04
CA THR A 498 -23.06 26.92 -16.08
C THR A 498 -24.54 26.80 -16.41
N SER A 499 -24.88 25.83 -17.27
CA SER A 499 -26.24 25.52 -17.66
C SER A 499 -26.50 24.01 -17.56
N SER A 500 -27.75 23.59 -17.69
CA SER A 500 -28.09 22.16 -17.82
C SER A 500 -27.38 21.50 -19.02
N GLY A 501 -27.12 22.26 -20.09
CA GLY A 501 -26.33 21.80 -21.23
C GLY A 501 -24.87 21.56 -20.89
N THR A 502 -24.27 22.43 -20.07
CA THR A 502 -22.88 22.29 -19.60
C THR A 502 -22.66 20.99 -18.82
N TRP A 503 -23.55 20.69 -17.86
CA TRP A 503 -23.44 19.49 -17.04
C TRP A 503 -23.66 18.21 -17.86
N ARG A 504 -24.67 18.20 -18.75
CA ARG A 504 -24.89 17.08 -19.67
C ARG A 504 -23.67 16.82 -20.55
N ARG A 505 -23.01 17.87 -21.05
CA ARG A 505 -21.80 17.74 -21.87
C ARG A 505 -20.65 17.11 -21.10
N LEU A 506 -20.45 17.49 -19.84
CA LEU A 506 -19.44 16.90 -18.97
C LEU A 506 -19.70 15.42 -18.71
N GLU A 507 -20.95 15.04 -18.44
CA GLU A 507 -21.36 13.63 -18.30
C GLU A 507 -21.09 12.84 -19.61
N GLN A 508 -21.42 13.41 -20.77
CA GLN A 508 -21.13 12.80 -22.07
C GLN A 508 -19.62 12.63 -22.31
N VAL A 509 -18.79 13.62 -21.94
CA VAL A 509 -17.33 13.48 -22.02
C VAL A 509 -16.83 12.32 -21.17
N GLY A 510 -17.33 12.15 -19.95
CA GLY A 510 -16.97 11.01 -19.10
C GLY A 510 -17.33 9.66 -19.72
N GLN A 511 -18.53 9.55 -20.29
CA GLN A 511 -18.98 8.34 -21.00
C GLN A 511 -18.13 8.06 -22.24
N VAL A 512 -17.86 9.08 -23.06
CA VAL A 512 -17.05 8.94 -24.27
C VAL A 512 -15.61 8.58 -23.90
N LEU A 513 -15.00 9.23 -22.90
CA LEU A 513 -13.67 8.87 -22.39
C LEU A 513 -13.59 7.38 -22.08
N TYR A 514 -14.56 6.83 -21.36
CA TYR A 514 -14.63 5.40 -21.06
C TYR A 514 -14.77 4.54 -22.32
N LEU A 515 -15.72 4.87 -23.21
CA LEU A 515 -15.98 4.11 -24.44
C LEU A 515 -14.81 4.13 -25.42
N THR A 516 -14.05 5.23 -25.48
CA THR A 516 -12.92 5.38 -26.40
C THR A 516 -11.64 4.75 -25.88
N ARG A 517 -11.60 4.21 -24.65
CA ARG A 517 -10.39 3.54 -24.12
C ARG A 517 -9.96 2.33 -24.95
N CYS A 518 -10.90 1.67 -25.62
CA CYS A 518 -10.61 0.52 -26.48
C CYS A 518 -10.27 0.90 -27.93
N TRP A 519 -10.19 2.20 -28.24
CA TRP A 519 -9.75 2.67 -29.55
C TRP A 519 -8.22 2.68 -29.60
N ASP A 520 -7.67 2.57 -30.81
CA ASP A 520 -6.23 2.45 -31.04
C ASP A 520 -5.55 3.83 -31.06
N TRP A 521 -5.54 4.51 -29.91
CA TRP A 521 -4.93 5.83 -29.79
C TRP A 521 -3.40 5.73 -29.76
N GLU A 522 -2.72 6.47 -30.65
CA GLU A 522 -1.28 6.74 -30.49
C GLU A 522 -0.99 7.52 -29.20
N SER A 523 -1.83 8.53 -28.93
CA SER A 523 -1.85 9.26 -27.67
C SER A 523 -3.31 9.44 -27.21
N PRO A 524 -3.74 8.78 -26.13
CA PRO A 524 -5.12 8.86 -25.67
C PRO A 524 -5.44 10.24 -25.09
N PRO A 525 -6.71 10.66 -25.14
CA PRO A 525 -7.15 11.92 -24.55
C PRO A 525 -6.94 11.92 -23.04
N GLU A 526 -6.40 13.02 -22.52
CA GLU A 526 -6.18 13.20 -21.08
C GLU A 526 -7.46 13.72 -20.39
N PRO A 527 -7.82 13.22 -19.18
CA PRO A 527 -9.05 13.61 -18.50
C PRO A 527 -9.18 15.11 -18.25
N GLU A 528 -8.14 15.76 -17.73
CA GLU A 528 -8.19 17.19 -17.37
C GLU A 528 -8.43 18.10 -18.60
N PRO A 529 -7.65 18.02 -19.69
CA PRO A 529 -7.93 18.77 -20.91
C PRO A 529 -9.30 18.44 -21.53
N ALA A 530 -9.74 17.18 -21.49
CA ALA A 530 -11.03 16.75 -22.02
C ALA A 530 -12.21 17.40 -21.26
N TYR A 531 -12.26 17.26 -19.95
CA TYR A 531 -13.33 17.85 -19.14
C TYR A 531 -13.28 19.38 -19.16
N LEU A 532 -12.08 19.98 -19.10
CA LEU A 532 -11.95 21.43 -19.15
C LEU A 532 -12.43 21.99 -20.50
N SER A 533 -12.14 21.31 -21.62
CA SER A 533 -12.67 21.73 -22.93
C SER A 533 -14.20 21.70 -22.99
N ALA A 534 -14.86 20.72 -22.35
CA ALA A 534 -16.31 20.68 -22.24
C ALA A 534 -16.87 21.75 -21.30
N LEU A 535 -16.20 22.03 -20.18
CA LEU A 535 -16.59 23.06 -19.22
C LEU A 535 -16.54 24.46 -19.86
N LEU A 536 -15.51 24.71 -20.68
CA LEU A 536 -15.25 26.02 -21.31
C LEU A 536 -15.86 26.16 -22.71
N TYR A 537 -16.60 25.17 -23.19
CA TYR A 537 -17.13 25.15 -24.56
C TYR A 537 -18.04 26.35 -24.87
N ASP A 538 -18.90 26.73 -23.93
CA ASP A 538 -19.88 27.82 -24.12
C ASP A 538 -19.28 29.22 -23.89
N MET A 539 -18.02 29.30 -23.43
CA MET A 539 -17.29 30.56 -23.25
C MET A 539 -16.75 31.07 -24.59
N ASP A 540 -16.71 32.39 -24.78
CA ASP A 540 -16.11 32.99 -25.97
C ASP A 540 -14.58 32.77 -26.03
N ASP A 541 -13.99 32.91 -27.22
CA ASP A 541 -12.57 32.62 -27.46
C ASP A 541 -11.61 33.47 -26.62
N ASP A 542 -11.93 34.75 -26.42
CA ASP A 542 -11.12 35.66 -25.62
C ASP A 542 -11.20 35.28 -24.13
N GLY A 543 -12.42 35.02 -23.64
CA GLY A 543 -12.68 34.52 -22.29
C GLY A 543 -11.92 33.22 -22.00
N ARG A 544 -11.98 32.25 -22.91
CA ARG A 544 -11.26 30.98 -22.81
C ARG A 544 -9.75 31.18 -22.69
N THR A 545 -9.18 31.97 -23.59
CA THR A 545 -7.73 32.21 -23.65
C THR A 545 -7.23 32.86 -22.36
N ILE A 546 -7.94 33.89 -21.87
CA ILE A 546 -7.62 34.56 -20.61
C ILE A 546 -7.73 33.58 -19.44
N LEU A 547 -8.78 32.76 -19.39
CA LEU A 547 -8.97 31.83 -18.28
C LEU A 547 -7.90 30.73 -18.26
N VAL A 548 -7.64 30.09 -19.40
CA VAL A 548 -6.62 29.03 -19.54
C VAL A 548 -5.24 29.56 -19.12
N SER A 549 -4.90 30.81 -19.45
CA SER A 549 -3.65 31.44 -19.03
C SER A 549 -3.47 31.56 -17.50
N LYS A 550 -4.59 31.52 -16.75
CA LYS A 550 -4.61 31.63 -15.27
C LYS A 550 -4.66 30.29 -14.55
N LEU A 551 -4.90 29.18 -15.25
CA LEU A 551 -5.05 27.85 -14.65
C LEU A 551 -3.73 27.13 -14.39
N ASN A 552 -2.59 27.78 -14.66
CA ASN A 552 -1.24 27.20 -14.49
C ASN A 552 -1.06 25.85 -15.22
N LEU A 553 -1.70 25.69 -16.37
CA LEU A 553 -1.62 24.49 -17.21
C LEU A 553 -0.31 24.47 -18.01
N SER A 554 0.10 23.27 -18.43
CA SER A 554 1.20 23.13 -19.37
C SER A 554 0.87 23.79 -20.72
N ARG A 555 1.89 24.10 -21.53
CA ARG A 555 1.68 24.64 -22.89
C ARG A 555 0.89 23.67 -23.76
N ASP A 556 1.17 22.36 -23.64
CA ASP A 556 0.48 21.31 -24.39
C ASP A 556 -1.00 21.21 -23.96
N SER A 557 -1.27 21.10 -22.65
CA SER A 557 -2.63 21.05 -22.11
C SER A 557 -3.44 22.29 -22.47
N SER A 558 -2.82 23.48 -22.43
CA SER A 558 -3.46 24.73 -22.87
C SER A 558 -3.84 24.68 -24.34
N TRP A 559 -2.92 24.22 -25.21
CA TRP A 559 -3.18 24.06 -26.63
C TRP A 559 -4.29 23.05 -26.91
N ARG A 560 -4.29 21.90 -26.22
CA ARG A 560 -5.33 20.86 -26.33
C ARG A 560 -6.73 21.42 -26.02
N VAL A 561 -6.88 22.11 -24.88
CA VAL A 561 -8.15 22.69 -24.44
C VAL A 561 -8.68 23.73 -25.43
N LEU A 562 -7.84 24.69 -25.81
CA LEU A 562 -8.24 25.77 -26.72
C LEU A 562 -8.57 25.24 -28.11
N THR A 563 -7.75 24.32 -28.63
CA THR A 563 -7.95 23.71 -29.94
C THR A 563 -9.22 22.85 -29.97
N ALA A 564 -9.47 22.06 -28.92
CA ALA A 564 -10.68 21.26 -28.81
C ALA A 564 -11.94 22.12 -28.88
N CYS A 565 -12.00 23.20 -28.11
CA CYS A 565 -13.12 24.14 -28.12
C CYS A 565 -13.34 24.77 -29.51
N ALA A 566 -12.27 25.22 -30.16
CA ALA A 566 -12.35 25.90 -31.46
C ALA A 566 -12.69 24.94 -32.62
N LYS A 567 -12.20 23.70 -32.58
CA LYS A 567 -12.27 22.75 -33.70
C LYS A 567 -13.44 21.78 -33.62
N ALA A 568 -13.94 21.41 -32.44
CA ALA A 568 -15.05 20.47 -32.33
C ALA A 568 -16.30 20.87 -33.17
N PRO A 569 -16.74 22.14 -33.21
CA PRO A 569 -17.87 22.54 -34.08
C PRO A 569 -17.54 22.46 -35.58
N GLN A 570 -16.27 22.63 -35.96
CA GLN A 570 -15.80 22.53 -37.34
C GLN A 570 -15.75 21.07 -37.79
N ILE A 571 -15.33 20.17 -36.90
CA ILE A 571 -15.33 18.72 -37.10
C ILE A 571 -16.77 18.26 -37.38
N LEU A 572 -17.72 18.57 -36.50
CA LEU A 572 -19.11 18.14 -36.64
C LEU A 572 -19.77 18.68 -37.93
N ARG A 573 -19.58 19.97 -38.23
CA ARG A 573 -20.07 20.54 -39.50
C ARG A 573 -19.49 19.83 -40.72
N SER A 574 -18.24 19.39 -40.65
CA SER A 574 -17.62 18.66 -41.75
C SER A 574 -18.14 17.22 -41.83
N LEU A 575 -18.27 16.52 -40.70
CA LEU A 575 -18.74 15.13 -40.59
C LEU A 575 -20.20 14.94 -41.00
N SER A 576 -21.04 15.95 -40.79
CA SER A 576 -22.45 15.94 -41.19
C SER A 576 -22.66 15.90 -42.72
N ARG A 577 -21.62 16.18 -43.52
CA ARG A 577 -21.70 16.13 -44.99
C ARG A 577 -21.77 14.69 -45.51
N THR A 578 -22.70 14.42 -46.40
CA THR A 578 -22.83 13.12 -47.06
C THR A 578 -21.68 12.87 -48.04
N GLY A 579 -21.04 11.70 -47.97
CA GLY A 579 -20.04 11.26 -48.96
C GLY A 579 -18.59 11.67 -48.67
N LEU A 580 -18.23 11.89 -47.40
CA LEU A 580 -16.84 12.11 -46.98
C LEU A 580 -15.94 10.95 -47.42
N LYS A 581 -14.91 11.27 -48.22
CA LYS A 581 -13.84 10.33 -48.56
C LYS A 581 -12.88 10.17 -47.37
N PRO A 582 -12.31 8.97 -47.14
CA PRO A 582 -11.34 8.75 -46.06
C PRO A 582 -10.16 9.72 -46.06
N SER A 583 -9.63 10.09 -47.23
CA SER A 583 -8.53 11.06 -47.34
C SER A 583 -8.88 12.47 -46.86
N LEU A 584 -10.13 12.91 -47.04
CA LEU A 584 -10.61 14.19 -46.53
C LEU A 584 -10.78 14.15 -45.01
N LEU A 585 -11.17 12.99 -44.46
CA LEU A 585 -11.28 12.78 -43.03
C LEU A 585 -9.92 12.83 -42.35
N VAL A 586 -8.89 12.20 -42.93
CA VAL A 586 -7.50 12.25 -42.42
C VAL A 586 -6.97 13.68 -42.42
N ASN A 587 -7.07 14.39 -43.55
CA ASN A 587 -6.62 15.78 -43.64
C ASN A 587 -7.32 16.72 -42.65
N LEU A 588 -8.57 16.43 -42.28
CA LEU A 588 -9.30 17.22 -41.29
C LEU A 588 -8.82 16.99 -39.86
N LEU A 589 -8.37 15.77 -39.54
CA LEU A 589 -8.18 15.31 -38.15
C LEU A 589 -6.71 15.08 -37.74
N GLN A 590 -5.78 14.96 -38.70
CA GLN A 590 -4.37 14.61 -38.44
C GLN A 590 -3.62 15.55 -37.51
N ASP A 591 -3.88 16.85 -37.59
CA ASP A 591 -3.18 17.87 -36.79
C ASP A 591 -3.93 18.25 -35.51
N LEU A 592 -4.97 17.50 -35.14
CA LEU A 592 -5.84 17.80 -34.02
C LEU A 592 -5.52 16.95 -32.79
N PRO A 593 -5.61 17.54 -31.58
CA PRO A 593 -5.45 16.79 -30.35
C PRO A 593 -6.60 15.81 -30.15
N PRO A 594 -6.36 14.67 -29.47
CA PRO A 594 -7.39 13.66 -29.23
C PRO A 594 -8.61 14.24 -28.48
N GLU A 595 -8.43 15.27 -27.65
CA GLU A 595 -9.52 15.95 -26.95
C GLU A 595 -10.48 16.69 -27.89
N ALA A 596 -10.01 17.17 -29.05
CA ALA A 596 -10.89 17.78 -30.05
C ALA A 596 -11.84 16.75 -30.67
N LEU A 597 -11.32 15.55 -30.95
CA LEU A 597 -12.10 14.43 -31.47
C LEU A 597 -13.07 13.92 -30.41
N LEU A 598 -12.60 13.81 -29.17
CA LEU A 598 -13.42 13.36 -28.04
C LEU A 598 -14.56 14.34 -27.75
N LEU A 599 -14.28 15.65 -27.74
CA LEU A 599 -15.29 16.67 -27.56
C LEU A 599 -16.31 16.62 -28.71
N ALA A 600 -15.87 16.53 -29.97
CA ALA A 600 -16.79 16.35 -31.10
C ALA A 600 -17.66 15.09 -30.93
N CYS A 601 -17.07 13.96 -30.53
CA CYS A 601 -17.79 12.71 -30.27
C CYS A 601 -18.85 12.86 -29.16
N SER A 602 -18.54 13.61 -28.09
CA SER A 602 -19.46 13.90 -26.99
C SER A 602 -20.62 14.84 -27.35
N LEU A 603 -20.43 15.65 -28.41
CA LEU A 603 -21.41 16.64 -28.87
C LEU A 603 -22.37 16.10 -29.94
N THR A 604 -22.02 14.99 -30.60
CA THR A 604 -22.87 14.39 -31.64
C THR A 604 -23.76 13.28 -31.08
N GLU A 605 -25.00 13.25 -31.54
CA GLU A 605 -25.96 12.15 -31.34
C GLU A 605 -25.96 11.16 -32.52
N SER A 606 -25.23 11.46 -33.59
CA SER A 606 -25.21 10.66 -34.82
C SER A 606 -24.21 9.50 -34.73
N ASN A 607 -24.72 8.26 -34.75
CA ASN A 607 -23.87 7.05 -34.80
C ASN A 607 -22.92 7.06 -36.00
N ARG A 608 -23.34 7.63 -37.13
CA ARG A 608 -22.50 7.73 -38.33
C ARG A 608 -21.27 8.60 -38.08
N GLU A 609 -21.44 9.74 -37.42
CA GLU A 609 -20.34 10.67 -37.13
C GLU A 609 -19.36 10.07 -36.13
N ARG A 610 -19.87 9.34 -35.13
CA ARG A 610 -19.04 8.58 -34.18
C ARG A 610 -18.23 7.47 -34.87
N GLU A 611 -18.84 6.73 -35.79
CA GLU A 611 -18.14 5.69 -36.56
C GLU A 611 -17.06 6.28 -37.50
N HIS A 612 -17.27 7.46 -38.08
CA HIS A 612 -16.20 8.14 -38.83
C HIS A 612 -15.02 8.50 -37.91
N LEU A 613 -15.28 9.08 -36.73
CA LEU A 613 -14.23 9.40 -35.76
C LEU A 613 -13.48 8.15 -35.29
N LYS A 614 -14.21 7.07 -35.00
CA LYS A 614 -13.63 5.77 -34.61
C LYS A 614 -12.79 5.15 -35.73
N SER A 615 -13.31 5.13 -36.96
CA SER A 615 -12.58 4.62 -38.13
C SER A 615 -11.29 5.40 -38.37
N TYR A 616 -11.29 6.70 -38.12
CA TYR A 616 -10.10 7.51 -38.22
C TYR A 616 -9.05 7.09 -37.20
N VAL A 617 -9.42 6.98 -35.92
CA VAL A 617 -8.50 6.57 -34.84
C VAL A 617 -7.98 5.15 -35.05
N ASN A 618 -8.84 4.21 -35.44
CA ASN A 618 -8.48 2.78 -35.49
C ASN A 618 -7.82 2.31 -36.79
N SER A 619 -7.98 3.02 -37.91
CA SER A 619 -7.69 2.40 -39.22
C SER A 619 -7.23 3.34 -40.33
N LEU A 620 -7.37 4.66 -40.18
CA LEU A 620 -7.03 5.62 -41.24
C LEU A 620 -5.90 6.57 -40.85
N ARG A 621 -5.43 6.52 -39.61
CA ARG A 621 -4.29 7.29 -39.13
C ARG A 621 -2.97 6.74 -39.66
#